data_AF-A0A9X0WI87-F1
#
_entry.id   AF-A0A9X0WI87-F1
#
_cell.length_a   1.000
_cell.length_b   1.000
_cell.length_c   1.000
_cell.angle_alpha   90.00
_cell.angle_beta   90.00
_cell.angle_gamma   90.00
#
_symmetry.space_group_name_H-M   'P 1'
#
loop_
_entity.id
_entity.type
_entity.pdbx_description
1 polymer ?
#
loop_
_entity_poly.entity_id
_entity_poly.type
_entity_poly.pdbx_seq_one_letter_code
_entity_poly.pdbx_strand_id
1 'polypeptide(L)'
;MPRYLVTLSLGPVQSLIEAARRTRDLWCGSWLLSESARAAAQVLHQAQPGCLIFPCPEKPDEELQPQREPGDSANIANILRAEVELPDATAARALCEQAKEAAARRLFELGEQARRKLGVKLRAEVWQAQIGDLLEGFAAWAEIPAGDDGYTQAGAKLGGTLAARKATRDFRPAAPLKTPGLPKSSLDGALETVLPEHWHEEHRARRQLGLSRGEQLDALGVMKRMAGNVEQFTPYSRVAADPWIRSLDADQQRALSAAYEPIVQSGLATRVSGNRGAYDALPYDAQMLYDFRLDNALAAKGEDAAEPEEREALLKLRKVMRSLPEAVGAPVPYAVILKADGDRMGALLQQAKQAKDSRAISQALHGFASDVRRLVRQHHGHAIYSGGDDVLALLPLPDAFACARTLAQAFEKALDPVARSLGLEAAEHPTLSVGLAIGHLMEPLGALRQRAGRAEHLAKGDTETTPRNALAIVLGIRSGGELEWRANWNDAEALAELDDFTAAYRDGQLPSRVAYDLRAIDRRLAWMREDDTPAARGMREAEVARMLDRARTAGDSQPLEQEHRERILTASRCPSLARLADTLILARWLSARTAADLGVRDQ
;
A
#
# COMPACT_ATOMS: atom_id res chain seq x y z
N MET A 1 9.83 43.21 -0.45
CA MET A 1 9.89 42.75 -1.87
C MET A 1 8.54 42.15 -2.22
N PRO A 2 8.15 42.03 -3.51
CA PRO A 2 6.92 41.32 -3.86
C PRO A 2 6.92 39.89 -3.31
N ARG A 3 5.74 39.41 -2.90
CA ARG A 3 5.54 38.03 -2.44
C ARG A 3 4.99 37.21 -3.60
N TYR A 4 5.52 36.01 -3.78
CA TYR A 4 5.08 35.06 -4.79
C TYR A 4 4.65 33.76 -4.14
N LEU A 5 3.56 33.18 -4.63
CA LEU A 5 3.28 31.77 -4.45
C LEU A 5 3.87 31.01 -5.62
N VAL A 6 4.63 29.97 -5.31
CA VAL A 6 5.20 29.04 -6.28
C VAL A 6 4.66 27.65 -6.04
N THR A 7 4.33 26.94 -7.12
CA THR A 7 3.99 25.51 -7.05
C THR A 7 4.81 24.74 -8.07
N LEU A 8 5.48 23.68 -7.61
CA LEU A 8 6.12 22.69 -8.45
C LEU A 8 5.33 21.38 -8.39
N SER A 9 5.30 20.65 -9.51
CA SER A 9 4.73 19.33 -9.61
C SER A 9 5.70 18.44 -10.36
N LEU A 10 6.17 17.38 -9.70
CA LEU A 10 7.09 16.39 -10.24
C LEU A 10 6.31 15.12 -10.61
N GLY A 11 6.67 14.47 -11.71
CA GLY A 11 6.02 13.27 -12.21
C GLY A 11 6.83 12.60 -13.32
N PRO A 12 6.26 11.60 -14.03
CA PRO A 12 4.90 11.07 -13.89
C PRO A 12 4.77 10.08 -12.73
N VAL A 13 3.74 10.23 -11.89
CA VAL A 13 3.46 9.28 -10.78
C VAL A 13 3.22 7.86 -11.32
N GLN A 14 2.55 7.75 -12.48
CA GLN A 14 2.21 6.46 -13.09
C GLN A 14 3.44 5.60 -13.41
N SER A 15 4.42 6.15 -14.12
CA SER A 15 5.63 5.40 -14.46
C SER A 15 6.55 5.23 -13.25
N LEU A 16 6.75 6.30 -12.46
CA LEU A 16 7.65 6.26 -11.29
C LEU A 16 7.14 5.34 -10.19
N ILE A 17 5.86 5.32 -9.88
CA ILE A 17 5.31 4.50 -8.79
C ILE A 17 4.60 3.28 -9.37
N GLU A 18 3.67 3.47 -10.30
CA GLU A 18 2.74 2.41 -10.68
C GLU A 18 3.25 1.31 -11.61
N ALA A 19 4.26 1.61 -12.43
CA ALA A 19 4.95 0.60 -13.23
C ALA A 19 5.72 -0.37 -12.32
N ALA A 20 5.03 -1.39 -11.81
CA ALA A 20 5.54 -2.28 -10.77
C ALA A 20 4.97 -3.69 -10.94
N ARG A 21 5.84 -4.69 -10.93
CA ARG A 21 5.42 -6.11 -10.84
C ARG A 21 5.53 -6.66 -9.44
N ARG A 22 6.39 -6.05 -8.62
CA ARG A 22 6.67 -6.44 -7.23
C ARG A 22 6.35 -5.29 -6.30
N THR A 23 5.97 -5.59 -5.07
CA THR A 23 5.67 -4.55 -4.07
C THR A 23 6.92 -3.71 -3.76
N ARG A 24 8.11 -4.29 -3.93
CA ARG A 24 9.38 -3.59 -3.89
C ARG A 24 9.52 -2.51 -4.98
N ASP A 25 9.07 -2.80 -6.20
CA ASP A 25 9.14 -1.84 -7.31
C ASP A 25 8.32 -0.60 -7.00
N LEU A 26 7.14 -0.83 -6.41
CA LEU A 26 6.21 0.20 -5.98
C LEU A 26 6.82 1.09 -4.89
N TRP A 27 7.39 0.45 -3.87
CA TRP A 27 8.07 1.15 -2.78
C TRP A 27 9.28 1.96 -3.25
N CYS A 28 10.16 1.35 -4.06
CA CYS A 28 11.34 2.05 -4.56
C CYS A 28 10.95 3.20 -5.49
N GLY A 29 9.91 3.00 -6.30
CA GLY A 29 9.33 4.06 -7.14
C GLY A 29 8.88 5.27 -6.34
N SER A 30 8.13 5.04 -5.25
CA SER A 30 7.71 6.10 -4.32
C SER A 30 8.90 6.79 -3.66
N TRP A 31 9.90 6.03 -3.23
CA TRP A 31 11.12 6.58 -2.63
C TRP A 31 11.92 7.44 -3.62
N LEU A 32 12.11 7.00 -4.87
CA LEU A 32 12.79 7.77 -5.92
C LEU A 32 12.10 9.12 -6.19
N LEU A 33 10.76 9.11 -6.29
CA LEU A 33 9.99 10.34 -6.48
C LEU A 33 10.09 11.25 -5.25
N SER A 34 10.00 10.69 -4.05
CA SER A 34 10.14 11.44 -2.80
C SER A 34 11.54 12.05 -2.65
N GLU A 35 12.61 11.36 -3.03
CA GLU A 35 13.97 11.92 -2.98
C GLU A 35 14.17 13.04 -4.00
N SER A 36 13.54 12.92 -5.17
CA SER A 36 13.54 13.97 -6.19
C SER A 36 12.81 15.22 -5.68
N ALA A 37 11.63 15.03 -5.07
CA ALA A 37 10.86 16.11 -4.45
C ALA A 37 11.59 16.73 -3.26
N ARG A 38 12.28 15.93 -2.45
CA ARG A 38 13.11 16.40 -1.33
C ARG A 38 14.21 17.34 -1.81
N ALA A 39 14.91 17.00 -2.89
CA ALA A 39 15.94 17.86 -3.47
C ALA A 39 15.37 19.21 -3.97
N ALA A 40 14.21 19.19 -4.63
CA ALA A 40 13.54 20.44 -5.04
C ALA A 40 13.09 21.28 -3.83
N ALA A 41 12.50 20.65 -2.81
CA ALA A 41 12.07 21.32 -1.59
C ALA A 41 13.24 21.95 -0.82
N GLN A 42 14.40 21.28 -0.81
CA GLN A 42 15.63 21.79 -0.21
C GLN A 42 16.08 23.10 -0.87
N VAL A 43 16.00 23.21 -2.20
CA VAL A 43 16.32 24.44 -2.93
C VAL A 43 15.40 25.59 -2.51
N LEU A 44 14.09 25.33 -2.39
CA LEU A 44 13.13 26.35 -1.95
C LEU A 44 13.43 26.82 -0.52
N HIS A 45 13.66 25.88 0.40
CA HIS A 45 13.99 26.19 1.80
C HIS A 45 15.30 26.96 1.94
N GLN A 46 16.33 26.63 1.15
CA GLN A 46 17.60 27.36 1.12
C GLN A 46 17.45 28.78 0.57
N ALA A 47 16.56 28.99 -0.42
CA ALA A 47 16.29 30.32 -0.93
C ALA A 47 15.59 31.20 0.11
N GLN A 48 14.65 30.62 0.88
CA GLN A 48 14.00 31.30 1.99
C GLN A 48 13.53 30.30 3.06
N PRO A 49 14.15 30.26 4.26
CA PRO A 49 13.72 29.38 5.34
C PRO A 49 12.27 29.61 5.75
N GLY A 50 11.51 28.53 5.95
CA GLY A 50 10.08 28.60 6.31
C GLY A 50 9.13 28.96 5.16
N CYS A 51 9.62 29.04 3.92
CA CYS A 51 8.79 29.33 2.76
C CYS A 51 7.80 28.20 2.41
N LEU A 52 8.14 26.95 2.73
CA LEU A 52 7.37 25.77 2.35
C LEU A 52 5.99 25.78 3.00
N ILE A 53 4.98 25.71 2.14
CA ILE A 53 3.57 25.55 2.51
C ILE A 53 3.21 24.07 2.47
N PHE A 54 3.54 23.35 1.40
CA PHE A 54 3.21 21.92 1.26
C PHE A 54 4.33 21.16 0.54
N PRO A 55 4.77 19.99 1.04
CA PRO A 55 4.63 19.58 2.43
C PRO A 55 5.32 20.58 3.38
N CYS A 56 4.96 20.59 4.66
CA CYS A 56 5.53 21.49 5.66
C CYS A 56 6.27 20.68 6.73
N PRO A 57 7.55 20.30 6.49
CA PRO A 57 8.33 19.53 7.45
C PRO A 57 8.54 20.30 8.75
N GLU A 58 8.53 19.61 9.89
CA GLU A 58 8.73 20.20 11.21
C GLU A 58 10.18 20.64 11.41
N LYS A 59 11.13 19.86 10.87
CA LYS A 59 12.57 20.12 10.89
C LYS A 59 13.14 20.10 9.47
N PRO A 60 12.87 21.12 8.65
CA PRO A 60 13.29 21.14 7.24
C PRO A 60 14.79 20.90 7.04
N ASP A 61 15.65 21.42 7.93
CA ASP A 61 17.10 21.29 7.83
C ASP A 61 17.61 19.85 8.00
N GLU A 62 16.88 19.02 8.75
CA GLU A 62 17.15 17.59 8.94
C GLU A 62 16.40 16.74 7.90
N GLU A 63 15.10 17.01 7.72
CA GLU A 63 14.21 16.21 6.89
C GLU A 63 14.47 16.38 5.40
N LEU A 64 14.93 17.55 4.94
CA LEU A 64 15.19 17.79 3.51
C LEU A 64 16.59 17.35 3.06
N GLN A 65 17.41 16.79 3.95
CA GLN A 65 18.70 16.24 3.57
C GLN A 65 18.54 14.97 2.72
N PRO A 66 19.42 14.75 1.72
CA PRO A 66 19.38 13.53 0.92
C PRO A 66 19.46 12.28 1.79
N GLN A 67 18.51 11.37 1.62
CA GLN A 67 18.51 10.13 2.37
C GLN A 67 19.27 9.06 1.58
N ARG A 68 20.19 8.35 2.26
CA ARG A 68 20.86 7.16 1.68
C ARG A 68 19.92 5.97 1.64
N GLU A 69 19.09 5.89 2.66
CA GLU A 69 18.13 4.84 2.90
C GLU A 69 16.83 5.48 3.40
N PRO A 70 15.65 4.97 2.98
CA PRO A 70 14.38 5.47 3.47
C PRO A 70 14.28 5.38 4.99
N GLY A 71 14.05 6.54 5.62
CA GLY A 71 13.80 6.65 7.04
C GLY A 71 12.33 6.42 7.43
N ASP A 72 12.03 6.69 8.70
CA ASP A 72 10.66 6.64 9.23
C ASP A 72 9.87 7.95 9.02
N SER A 73 10.53 9.01 8.56
CA SER A 73 9.88 10.28 8.21
C SER A 73 8.90 10.11 7.04
N ALA A 74 7.90 10.99 6.97
CA ALA A 74 7.01 11.06 5.81
C ALA A 74 7.77 11.18 4.49
N ASN A 75 7.16 10.65 3.42
CA ASN A 75 7.62 10.95 2.08
C ASN A 75 7.35 12.42 1.76
N ILE A 76 8.29 13.07 1.08
CA ILE A 76 8.04 14.41 0.53
C ILE A 76 7.17 14.23 -0.70
N ALA A 77 5.98 14.84 -0.67
CA ALA A 77 5.02 14.78 -1.75
C ALA A 77 5.60 15.37 -3.05
N ASN A 78 5.12 14.88 -4.19
CA ASN A 78 5.59 15.31 -5.51
C ASN A 78 5.06 16.70 -5.93
N ILE A 79 4.13 17.26 -5.16
CA ILE A 79 3.67 18.64 -5.30
C ILE A 79 4.32 19.45 -4.18
N LEU A 80 5.02 20.52 -4.56
CA LEU A 80 5.65 21.44 -3.64
C LEU A 80 5.00 22.81 -3.78
N ARG A 81 4.61 23.44 -2.68
CA ARG A 81 4.09 24.81 -2.68
C ARG A 81 4.85 25.64 -1.67
N ALA A 82 5.21 26.87 -2.03
CA ALA A 82 5.91 27.80 -1.15
C ALA A 82 5.46 29.24 -1.36
N GLU A 83 5.58 30.05 -0.31
CA GLU A 83 5.48 31.51 -0.36
C GLU A 83 6.89 32.09 -0.20
N VAL A 84 7.34 32.86 -1.20
CA VAL A 84 8.70 33.42 -1.27
C VAL A 84 8.67 34.91 -1.59
N GLU A 85 9.63 35.65 -1.05
CA GLU A 85 9.88 37.05 -1.37
C GLU A 85 10.96 37.16 -2.42
N LEU A 86 10.62 37.69 -3.60
CA LEU A 86 11.52 37.76 -4.75
C LEU A 86 11.39 39.12 -5.43
N PRO A 87 12.45 39.61 -6.10
CA PRO A 87 12.43 40.95 -6.70
C PRO A 87 11.44 41.05 -7.87
N ASP A 88 11.28 39.97 -8.66
CA ASP A 88 10.42 39.93 -9.82
C ASP A 88 10.03 38.49 -10.23
N ALA A 89 9.20 38.37 -11.27
CA ALA A 89 8.78 37.10 -11.85
C ALA A 89 9.93 36.31 -12.52
N THR A 90 11.02 36.97 -12.92
CA THR A 90 12.19 36.32 -13.52
C THR A 90 12.96 35.54 -12.46
N ALA A 91 13.10 36.12 -11.27
CA ALA A 91 13.69 35.45 -10.11
C ALA A 91 12.83 34.24 -9.67
N ALA A 92 11.49 34.37 -9.69
CA ALA A 92 10.58 33.25 -9.40
C ALA A 92 10.74 32.09 -10.40
N ARG A 93 10.87 32.42 -11.69
CA ARG A 93 11.20 31.45 -12.74
C ARG A 93 12.54 30.76 -12.47
N ALA A 94 13.59 31.55 -12.20
CA ALA A 94 14.93 31.02 -11.96
C ALA A 94 14.97 30.05 -10.77
N LEU A 95 14.30 30.40 -9.67
CA LEU A 95 14.18 29.52 -8.50
C LEU A 95 13.46 28.21 -8.84
N CYS A 96 12.35 28.28 -9.59
CA CYS A 96 11.62 27.10 -10.00
C CYS A 96 12.45 26.19 -10.93
N GLU A 97 13.20 26.76 -11.89
CA GLU A 97 14.09 25.98 -12.75
C GLU A 97 15.20 25.30 -11.95
N GLN A 98 15.85 26.03 -11.03
CA GLN A 98 16.86 25.46 -10.12
C GLN A 98 16.31 24.29 -9.30
N ALA A 99 15.11 24.42 -8.74
CA ALA A 99 14.48 23.36 -7.98
C ALA A 99 14.16 22.12 -8.84
N LYS A 100 13.65 22.29 -10.07
CA LYS A 100 13.44 21.18 -11.01
C LYS A 100 14.74 20.50 -11.42
N GLU A 101 15.79 21.28 -11.69
CA GLU A 101 17.11 20.77 -12.03
C GLU A 101 17.71 19.95 -10.87
N ALA A 102 17.55 20.41 -9.63
CA ALA A 102 17.96 19.68 -8.44
C ALA A 102 17.23 18.32 -8.32
N ALA A 103 15.91 18.30 -8.55
CA ALA A 103 15.13 17.06 -8.57
C ALA A 103 15.61 16.08 -9.65
N ALA A 104 15.79 16.56 -10.89
CA ALA A 104 16.26 15.74 -12.00
C ALA A 104 17.69 15.22 -11.77
N ARG A 105 18.59 16.06 -11.26
CA ARG A 105 19.96 15.67 -10.90
C ARG A 105 19.95 14.58 -9.82
N ARG A 106 19.12 14.72 -8.80
CA ARG A 106 19.01 13.71 -7.73
C ARG A 106 18.58 12.35 -8.28
N LEU A 107 17.57 12.32 -9.14
CA LEU A 107 17.13 11.07 -9.77
C LEU A 107 18.22 10.45 -10.64
N PHE A 108 18.91 11.27 -11.43
CA PHE A 108 20.04 10.85 -12.27
C PHE A 108 21.17 10.22 -11.43
N GLU A 109 21.55 10.86 -10.32
CA GLU A 109 22.58 10.34 -9.40
C GLU A 109 22.20 8.97 -8.82
N LEU A 110 20.96 8.81 -8.38
CA LEU A 110 20.43 7.54 -7.89
C LEU A 110 20.43 6.46 -8.97
N GLY A 111 20.12 6.85 -10.22
CA GLY A 111 20.20 5.96 -11.37
C GLY A 111 21.61 5.48 -11.67
N GLU A 112 22.58 6.40 -11.73
CA GLU A 112 23.98 6.04 -11.95
C GLU A 112 24.56 5.23 -10.79
N GLN A 113 24.10 5.43 -9.56
CA GLN A 113 24.44 4.56 -8.42
C GLN A 113 23.86 3.15 -8.59
N ALA A 114 22.58 3.03 -8.94
CA ALA A 114 21.91 1.76 -9.21
C ALA A 114 22.61 0.97 -10.32
N ARG A 115 22.96 1.65 -11.42
CA ARG A 115 23.72 1.07 -12.54
C ARG A 115 25.09 0.56 -12.12
N ARG A 116 25.85 1.35 -11.34
CA ARG A 116 27.16 0.95 -10.82
C ARG A 116 27.05 -0.24 -9.87
N LYS A 117 26.03 -0.26 -9.00
CA LYS A 117 25.77 -1.35 -8.05
C LYS A 117 25.46 -2.68 -8.74
N LEU A 118 24.76 -2.65 -9.87
CA LEU A 118 24.50 -3.86 -10.67
C LEU A 118 25.78 -4.45 -11.26
N GLY A 119 26.77 -3.62 -11.61
CA GLY A 119 28.07 -4.08 -12.09
C GLY A 119 28.07 -4.72 -13.48
N VAL A 120 26.94 -4.72 -14.19
CA VAL A 120 26.79 -5.30 -15.54
C VAL A 120 26.77 -4.23 -16.63
N LYS A 121 27.33 -4.57 -17.80
CA LYS A 121 27.31 -3.72 -18.99
C LYS A 121 25.91 -3.65 -19.61
N LEU A 122 25.12 -2.68 -19.16
CA LEU A 122 23.84 -2.31 -19.78
C LEU A 122 24.05 -1.62 -21.14
N ARG A 123 23.00 -1.57 -21.97
CA ARG A 123 22.98 -0.78 -23.22
C ARG A 123 23.10 0.71 -22.89
N ALA A 124 24.33 1.21 -22.90
CA ALA A 124 24.66 2.56 -22.44
C ALA A 124 23.89 3.65 -23.19
N GLU A 125 23.70 3.47 -24.49
CA GLU A 125 22.94 4.41 -25.31
C GLU A 125 21.47 4.50 -24.89
N VAL A 126 20.79 3.36 -24.77
CA VAL A 126 19.39 3.28 -24.35
C VAL A 126 19.23 3.85 -22.94
N TRP A 127 20.16 3.54 -22.04
CA TRP A 127 20.18 4.09 -20.69
C TRP A 127 20.26 5.62 -20.68
N GLN A 128 21.21 6.20 -21.43
CA GLN A 128 21.38 7.66 -21.47
C GLN A 128 20.20 8.36 -22.15
N ALA A 129 19.60 7.72 -23.16
CA ALA A 129 18.38 8.20 -23.81
C ALA A 129 17.18 8.26 -22.83
N GLN A 130 17.11 7.34 -21.86
CA GLN A 130 15.99 7.23 -20.93
C GLN A 130 16.17 8.02 -19.63
N ILE A 131 17.35 7.92 -18.98
CA ILE A 131 17.55 8.42 -17.60
C ILE A 131 17.27 9.92 -17.43
N GLY A 132 17.59 10.73 -18.45
CA GLY A 132 17.37 12.17 -18.43
C GLY A 132 15.92 12.59 -18.63
N ASP A 133 15.04 11.67 -19.06
CA ASP A 133 13.65 11.92 -19.41
C ASP A 133 12.66 11.24 -18.44
N LEU A 134 13.17 10.62 -17.35
CA LEU A 134 12.34 9.91 -16.38
C LEU A 134 11.49 10.84 -15.50
N LEU A 135 11.89 12.11 -15.34
CA LEU A 135 11.23 13.07 -14.46
C LEU A 135 10.74 14.29 -15.24
N GLU A 136 9.43 14.42 -15.35
CA GLU A 136 8.76 15.63 -15.79
C GLU A 136 8.55 16.58 -14.61
N GLY A 137 9.00 17.82 -14.76
CA GLY A 137 8.81 18.89 -13.78
C GLY A 137 7.99 20.04 -14.36
N PHE A 138 6.87 20.36 -13.71
CA PHE A 138 6.07 21.54 -14.01
C PHE A 138 6.19 22.54 -12.87
N ALA A 139 6.25 23.83 -13.20
CA ALA A 139 6.24 24.89 -12.22
C ALA A 139 5.34 26.04 -12.70
N ALA A 140 4.72 26.70 -11.74
CA ALA A 140 3.98 27.93 -11.94
C ALA A 140 4.19 28.86 -10.73
N TRP A 141 4.02 30.15 -10.95
CA TRP A 141 4.11 31.15 -9.89
C TRP A 141 3.10 32.28 -10.11
N ALA A 142 2.66 32.89 -9.03
CA ALA A 142 1.76 34.04 -9.04
C ALA A 142 2.18 35.03 -7.95
N GLU A 143 2.25 36.31 -8.30
CA GLU A 143 2.42 37.37 -7.31
C GLU A 143 1.19 37.44 -6.41
N ILE A 144 1.39 37.65 -5.12
CA ILE A 144 0.35 37.86 -4.12
C ILE A 144 -0.01 39.34 -4.12
N PRO A 145 -1.19 39.74 -4.62
CA PRO A 145 -1.63 41.13 -4.59
C PRO A 145 -1.72 41.66 -3.15
N ALA A 146 -1.63 42.97 -2.99
CA ALA A 146 -1.95 43.62 -1.73
C ALA A 146 -3.45 43.48 -1.40
N GLY A 147 -3.79 43.47 -0.12
CA GLY A 147 -5.16 43.34 0.38
C GLY A 147 -5.46 41.97 1.01
N ASP A 148 -6.58 41.89 1.72
CA ASP A 148 -6.92 40.75 2.57
C ASP A 148 -7.19 39.46 1.77
N ASP A 149 -7.66 39.58 0.52
CA ASP A 149 -7.94 38.45 -0.38
C ASP A 149 -6.77 38.08 -1.30
N GLY A 150 -5.62 38.76 -1.18
CA GLY A 150 -4.49 38.60 -2.09
C GLY A 150 -3.98 37.16 -2.18
N TYR A 151 -3.89 36.46 -1.05
CA TYR A 151 -3.45 35.06 -1.00
C TYR A 151 -4.41 34.12 -1.74
N THR A 152 -5.72 34.28 -1.52
CA THR A 152 -6.76 33.48 -2.18
C THR A 152 -6.76 33.69 -3.68
N GLN A 153 -6.68 34.95 -4.14
CA GLN A 153 -6.61 35.30 -5.55
C GLN A 153 -5.36 34.72 -6.22
N ALA A 154 -4.20 34.85 -5.57
CA ALA A 154 -2.95 34.28 -6.04
C ALA A 154 -3.01 32.75 -6.10
N GLY A 155 -3.61 32.10 -5.11
CA GLY A 155 -3.82 30.66 -5.07
C GLY A 155 -4.69 30.14 -6.23
N ALA A 156 -5.81 30.80 -6.50
CA ALA A 156 -6.70 30.45 -7.62
C ALA A 156 -5.99 30.64 -8.97
N LYS A 157 -5.31 31.78 -9.17
CA LYS A 157 -4.52 32.05 -10.38
C LYS A 157 -3.40 31.03 -10.57
N LEU A 158 -2.69 30.69 -9.50
CA LEU A 158 -1.61 29.72 -9.52
C LEU A 158 -2.10 28.33 -9.91
N GLY A 159 -3.22 27.88 -9.34
CA GLY A 159 -3.86 26.60 -9.68
C GLY A 159 -4.22 26.51 -11.17
N GLY A 160 -4.90 27.53 -11.70
CA GLY A 160 -5.24 27.59 -13.13
C GLY A 160 -4.01 27.65 -14.04
N THR A 161 -2.99 28.42 -13.65
CA THR A 161 -1.72 28.54 -14.41
C THR A 161 -0.96 27.21 -14.44
N LEU A 162 -0.88 26.51 -13.31
CA LEU A 162 -0.23 25.20 -13.25
C LEU A 162 -0.98 24.15 -14.08
N ALA A 163 -2.32 24.15 -14.03
CA ALA A 163 -3.14 23.27 -14.84
C ALA A 163 -2.92 23.53 -16.34
N ALA A 164 -2.93 24.79 -16.76
CA ALA A 164 -2.62 25.18 -18.13
C ALA A 164 -1.20 24.74 -18.55
N ARG A 165 -0.21 24.91 -17.68
CA ARG A 165 1.17 24.48 -17.94
C ARG A 165 1.31 22.96 -18.11
N LYS A 166 0.59 22.17 -17.31
CA LYS A 166 0.54 20.71 -17.45
C LYS A 166 -0.13 20.29 -18.77
N ALA A 167 -1.20 21.00 -19.17
CA ALA A 167 -1.89 20.74 -20.44
C ALA A 167 -1.03 21.10 -21.67
N THR A 168 -0.14 22.09 -21.56
CA THR A 168 0.77 22.54 -22.63
C THR A 168 2.19 21.98 -22.49
N ARG A 169 2.34 20.77 -21.95
CA ARG A 169 3.65 20.10 -21.77
C ARG A 169 4.55 20.15 -23.01
N ASP A 170 5.86 20.01 -22.83
CA ASP A 170 6.85 20.37 -23.86
C ASP A 170 6.97 19.37 -25.03
N PHE A 171 6.16 18.29 -25.06
CA PHE A 171 6.08 17.25 -26.11
C PHE A 171 7.41 17.02 -26.86
N ARG A 172 8.49 16.80 -26.10
CA ARG A 172 9.83 16.65 -26.67
C ARG A 172 9.90 15.38 -27.52
N PRO A 173 10.62 15.39 -28.65
CA PRO A 173 10.82 14.18 -29.42
C PRO A 173 11.59 13.16 -28.58
N ALA A 174 11.22 11.88 -28.71
CA ALA A 174 11.95 10.80 -28.07
C ALA A 174 13.42 10.81 -28.53
N ALA A 175 14.34 10.53 -27.60
CA ALA A 175 15.74 10.40 -27.93
C ALA A 175 15.94 9.27 -28.97
N PRO A 176 16.66 9.51 -30.07
CA PRO A 176 16.84 8.53 -31.11
C PRO A 176 17.66 7.33 -30.59
N LEU A 177 17.19 6.12 -30.88
CA LEU A 177 17.91 4.88 -30.61
C LEU A 177 18.53 4.35 -31.91
N LYS A 178 19.81 4.00 -31.89
CA LYS A 178 20.53 3.38 -33.01
C LYS A 178 20.13 1.93 -33.23
N THR A 179 19.63 1.26 -32.20
CA THR A 179 19.18 -0.14 -32.28
C THR A 179 17.66 -0.19 -32.33
N PRO A 180 17.05 -0.38 -33.52
CA PRO A 180 15.60 -0.56 -33.63
C PRO A 180 15.17 -1.94 -33.15
N GLY A 181 13.88 -2.08 -32.81
CA GLY A 181 13.26 -3.39 -32.52
C GLY A 181 13.61 -4.01 -31.16
N LEU A 182 14.14 -3.21 -30.22
CA LEU A 182 14.37 -3.69 -28.86
C LEU A 182 13.06 -4.03 -28.14
N PRO A 183 13.01 -5.13 -27.37
CA PRO A 183 11.86 -5.43 -26.51
C PRO A 183 11.57 -4.29 -25.55
N LYS A 184 10.30 -4.13 -25.17
CA LYS A 184 9.86 -3.14 -24.18
C LYS A 184 9.98 -3.67 -22.75
N SER A 185 10.06 -2.75 -21.81
CA SER A 185 10.01 -3.00 -20.37
C SER A 185 8.78 -3.81 -20.00
N SER A 186 8.97 -4.84 -19.19
CA SER A 186 7.90 -5.71 -18.70
C SER A 186 7.09 -5.09 -17.56
N LEU A 187 7.48 -3.92 -17.05
CA LEU A 187 6.77 -3.24 -15.96
C LEU A 187 5.52 -2.51 -16.47
N ASP A 188 5.62 -1.80 -17.59
CA ASP A 188 4.53 -1.01 -18.18
C ASP A 188 4.50 -1.01 -19.72
N GLY A 189 5.51 -1.59 -20.39
CA GLY A 189 5.60 -1.62 -21.85
C GLY A 189 6.01 -0.28 -22.50
N ALA A 190 6.38 0.74 -21.73
CA ALA A 190 6.60 2.08 -22.27
C ALA A 190 7.94 2.20 -23.04
N LEU A 191 9.04 1.82 -22.39
CA LEU A 191 10.40 2.08 -22.87
C LEU A 191 11.14 0.80 -23.27
N GLU A 192 12.13 0.93 -24.16
CA GLU A 192 13.01 -0.16 -24.61
C GLU A 192 13.88 -0.72 -23.48
N THR A 193 14.23 -2.00 -23.57
CA THR A 193 15.09 -2.66 -22.59
C THR A 193 16.52 -2.15 -22.60
N VAL A 194 17.07 -1.91 -21.41
CA VAL A 194 18.50 -1.60 -21.20
C VAL A 194 19.34 -2.87 -21.00
N LEU A 195 18.70 -4.03 -20.81
CA LEU A 195 19.35 -5.31 -20.51
C LEU A 195 20.02 -5.89 -21.77
N PRO A 196 21.25 -6.39 -21.73
CA PRO A 196 21.92 -6.96 -22.90
C PRO A 196 21.12 -8.11 -23.54
N GLU A 197 21.33 -8.35 -24.84
CA GLU A 197 20.64 -9.43 -25.59
C GLU A 197 21.08 -10.81 -25.08
N HIS A 198 22.37 -10.98 -24.87
CA HIS A 198 22.97 -12.19 -24.30
C HIS A 198 23.49 -11.86 -22.91
N TRP A 199 22.93 -12.55 -21.91
CA TRP A 199 23.53 -12.63 -20.59
C TRP A 199 24.58 -13.74 -20.66
N HIS A 200 25.85 -13.41 -20.88
CA HIS A 200 26.91 -14.41 -20.69
C HIS A 200 26.85 -14.87 -19.23
N GLU A 201 26.45 -16.11 -18.95
CA GLU A 201 26.62 -16.93 -17.71
C GLU A 201 26.60 -16.24 -16.33
N GLU A 202 26.21 -14.98 -16.22
CA GLU A 202 26.16 -14.18 -15.00
C GLU A 202 24.76 -14.32 -14.41
N HIS A 203 24.42 -15.57 -14.04
CA HIS A 203 23.19 -15.92 -13.29
C HIS A 203 22.98 -14.95 -12.11
N ARG A 204 24.07 -14.48 -11.51
CA ARG A 204 24.08 -13.56 -10.37
C ARG A 204 23.33 -12.25 -10.65
N ALA A 205 23.55 -11.59 -11.79
CA ALA A 205 22.96 -10.29 -12.04
C ALA A 205 21.46 -10.37 -12.43
N ARG A 206 21.04 -11.45 -13.10
CA ARG A 206 19.62 -11.75 -13.32
C ARG A 206 18.90 -11.98 -12.00
N ARG A 207 19.54 -12.71 -11.07
CA ARG A 207 19.05 -12.95 -9.71
C ARG A 207 19.00 -11.67 -8.88
N GLN A 208 20.03 -10.81 -8.94
CA GLN A 208 20.05 -9.51 -8.26
C GLN A 208 18.88 -8.61 -8.68
N LEU A 209 18.56 -8.58 -9.98
CA LEU A 209 17.40 -7.87 -10.50
C LEU A 209 16.08 -8.62 -10.26
N GLY A 210 16.15 -9.90 -9.89
CA GLY A 210 15.01 -10.79 -9.74
C GLY A 210 14.22 -10.91 -11.03
N LEU A 211 14.87 -11.20 -12.15
CA LEU A 211 14.18 -11.32 -13.44
C LEU A 211 13.52 -12.69 -13.61
N SER A 212 12.23 -12.72 -13.95
CA SER A 212 11.60 -13.90 -14.53
C SER A 212 12.14 -14.19 -15.95
N ARG A 213 11.92 -15.41 -16.45
CA ARG A 213 12.23 -15.75 -17.84
C ARG A 213 11.52 -14.81 -18.81
N GLY A 214 12.29 -14.19 -19.70
CA GLY A 214 11.78 -13.20 -20.67
C GLY A 214 11.43 -11.82 -20.09
N GLU A 215 11.58 -11.58 -18.78
CA GLU A 215 11.36 -10.25 -18.19
C GLU A 215 12.42 -9.26 -18.70
N GLN A 216 11.95 -8.10 -19.15
CA GLN A 216 12.74 -7.01 -19.71
C GLN A 216 12.60 -5.77 -18.82
N LEU A 217 13.67 -4.99 -18.68
CA LEU A 217 13.65 -3.75 -17.88
C LEU A 217 14.24 -2.60 -18.68
N ASP A 218 13.60 -1.45 -18.58
CA ASP A 218 14.17 -0.15 -18.95
C ASP A 218 15.06 0.40 -17.82
N ALA A 219 15.60 1.62 -17.99
CA ALA A 219 16.43 2.27 -16.99
C ALA A 219 15.72 2.39 -15.63
N LEU A 220 14.46 2.82 -15.63
CA LEU A 220 13.67 2.98 -14.41
C LEU A 220 13.42 1.64 -13.69
N GLY A 221 13.16 0.56 -14.43
CA GLY A 221 12.99 -0.77 -13.90
C GLY A 221 14.26 -1.28 -13.23
N VAL A 222 15.43 -1.07 -13.85
CA VAL A 222 16.72 -1.35 -13.21
C VAL A 222 16.91 -0.49 -11.96
N MET A 223 16.57 0.80 -12.01
CA MET A 223 16.64 1.68 -10.84
C MET A 223 15.78 1.17 -9.69
N LYS A 224 14.51 0.83 -9.92
CA LYS A 224 13.60 0.27 -8.91
C LYS A 224 14.13 -1.03 -8.29
N ARG A 225 14.86 -1.83 -9.08
CA ARG A 225 15.44 -3.12 -8.67
C ARG A 225 16.83 -3.02 -8.06
N MET A 226 17.48 -1.85 -8.05
CA MET A 226 18.86 -1.73 -7.53
C MET A 226 19.08 -0.55 -6.58
N ALA A 227 18.28 0.52 -6.70
CA ALA A 227 18.39 1.70 -5.85
C ALA A 227 17.93 1.41 -4.41
N GLY A 228 18.48 2.19 -3.47
CA GLY A 228 18.25 2.00 -2.03
C GLY A 228 18.79 0.67 -1.48
N ASN A 229 18.37 0.35 -0.26
CA ASN A 229 18.66 -0.93 0.39
C ASN A 229 17.44 -1.85 0.28
N VAL A 230 17.62 -2.95 -0.45
CA VAL A 230 16.56 -3.93 -0.77
C VAL A 230 16.00 -4.59 0.47
N GLU A 231 16.89 -4.87 1.43
CA GLU A 231 16.55 -5.63 2.64
C GLU A 231 15.65 -4.82 3.58
N GLN A 232 15.57 -3.49 3.39
CA GLN A 232 14.68 -2.64 4.17
C GLN A 232 13.21 -2.80 3.80
N PHE A 233 12.91 -3.35 2.62
CA PHE A 233 11.54 -3.56 2.21
C PHE A 233 11.03 -4.93 2.66
N THR A 234 9.80 -4.98 3.17
CA THR A 234 9.15 -6.25 3.56
C THR A 234 8.28 -6.76 2.42
N PRO A 235 8.61 -7.91 1.79
CA PRO A 235 7.83 -8.48 0.71
C PRO A 235 6.43 -8.90 1.14
N TYR A 236 5.49 -8.92 0.18
CA TYR A 236 4.10 -9.32 0.42
C TYR A 236 4.00 -10.73 1.04
N SER A 237 4.83 -11.68 0.58
CA SER A 237 4.94 -13.03 1.13
C SER A 237 5.34 -13.03 2.60
N ARG A 238 6.25 -12.14 3.02
CA ARG A 238 6.69 -12.07 4.41
C ARG A 238 5.62 -11.48 5.32
N VAL A 239 4.89 -10.47 4.83
CA VAL A 239 3.73 -9.90 5.55
C VAL A 239 2.62 -10.95 5.71
N ALA A 240 2.32 -11.70 4.65
CA ALA A 240 1.32 -12.76 4.68
C ALA A 240 1.68 -13.92 5.63
N ALA A 241 2.96 -14.32 5.66
CA ALA A 241 3.44 -15.39 6.55
C ALA A 241 3.59 -14.97 8.02
N ASP A 242 3.56 -13.67 8.32
CA ASP A 242 3.89 -13.15 9.66
C ASP A 242 3.02 -13.71 10.80
N PRO A 243 1.67 -13.78 10.68
CA PRO A 243 0.84 -14.32 11.75
C PRO A 243 1.18 -15.78 12.08
N TRP A 244 1.51 -16.58 11.07
CA TRP A 244 1.94 -17.96 11.25
C TRP A 244 3.31 -18.03 11.94
N ILE A 245 4.30 -17.26 11.47
CA ILE A 245 5.65 -17.22 12.09
C ILE A 245 5.57 -16.83 13.57
N ARG A 246 4.69 -15.87 13.92
CA ARG A 246 4.47 -15.45 15.31
C ARG A 246 3.80 -16.49 16.19
N SER A 247 3.10 -17.47 15.61
CA SER A 247 2.53 -18.60 16.35
C SER A 247 3.53 -19.71 16.67
N LEU A 248 4.70 -19.70 16.01
CA LEU A 248 5.78 -20.66 16.26
C LEU A 248 6.51 -20.37 17.57
N ASP A 249 6.99 -21.41 18.22
CA ASP A 249 7.91 -21.25 19.35
C ASP A 249 9.33 -20.83 18.90
N ALA A 250 10.17 -20.43 19.85
CA ALA A 250 11.50 -19.92 19.56
C ALA A 250 12.43 -20.98 18.93
N ASP A 251 12.26 -22.26 19.25
CA ASP A 251 13.08 -23.34 18.68
C ASP A 251 12.69 -23.61 17.22
N GLN A 252 11.39 -23.61 16.93
CA GLN A 252 10.84 -23.72 15.58
C GLN A 252 11.30 -22.55 14.70
N GLN A 253 11.22 -21.31 15.20
CA GLN A 253 11.70 -20.12 14.49
C GLN A 253 13.21 -20.19 14.20
N ARG A 254 14.02 -20.64 15.17
CA ARG A 254 15.46 -20.85 14.98
C ARG A 254 15.75 -21.94 13.94
N ALA A 255 15.04 -23.07 13.99
CA ALA A 255 15.22 -24.17 13.06
C ALA A 255 14.88 -23.74 11.62
N LEU A 256 13.77 -23.01 11.43
CA LEU A 256 13.41 -22.43 10.13
C LEU A 256 14.47 -21.44 9.66
N SER A 257 14.89 -20.51 10.51
CA SER A 257 15.92 -19.52 10.15
C SER A 257 17.23 -20.17 9.71
N ALA A 258 17.70 -21.18 10.44
CA ALA A 258 18.91 -21.93 10.11
C ALA A 258 18.79 -22.74 8.80
N ALA A 259 17.58 -23.17 8.43
CA ALA A 259 17.32 -23.84 7.16
C ALA A 259 17.16 -22.85 5.99
N TYR A 260 16.72 -21.62 6.27
CA TYR A 260 16.51 -20.57 5.28
C TYR A 260 17.80 -19.85 4.88
N GLU A 261 18.76 -19.73 5.80
CA GLU A 261 20.02 -19.02 5.60
C GLU A 261 20.82 -19.48 4.35
N PRO A 262 21.00 -20.79 4.05
CA PRO A 262 21.67 -21.22 2.82
C PRO A 262 20.93 -20.85 1.52
N ILE A 263 19.59 -20.73 1.58
CA ILE A 263 18.76 -20.30 0.43
C ILE A 263 19.02 -18.82 0.12
N VAL A 264 19.27 -18.01 1.16
CA VAL A 264 19.65 -16.61 1.00
C VAL A 264 21.07 -16.46 0.48
N GLN A 265 22.01 -17.26 0.99
CA GLN A 265 23.41 -17.25 0.54
C GLN A 265 23.56 -17.61 -0.94
N SER A 266 22.69 -18.47 -1.46
CA SER A 266 22.62 -18.80 -2.90
C SER A 266 21.86 -17.75 -3.75
N GLY A 267 21.22 -16.78 -3.12
CA GLY A 267 20.46 -15.72 -3.79
C GLY A 267 19.07 -16.14 -4.30
N LEU A 268 18.55 -17.28 -3.82
CA LEU A 268 17.18 -17.73 -4.13
C LEU A 268 16.11 -17.03 -3.27
N ALA A 269 16.51 -16.42 -2.16
CA ALA A 269 15.64 -15.62 -1.31
C ALA A 269 16.36 -14.37 -0.81
N THR A 270 15.61 -13.38 -0.35
CA THR A 270 16.16 -12.11 0.18
C THR A 270 16.01 -11.98 1.68
N ARG A 271 16.94 -11.25 2.32
CA ARG A 271 16.79 -10.80 3.70
C ARG A 271 15.75 -9.70 3.84
N VAL A 272 15.21 -9.58 5.04
CA VAL A 272 14.34 -8.50 5.48
C VAL A 272 14.89 -7.96 6.80
N SER A 273 15.49 -6.77 6.75
CA SER A 273 16.08 -6.04 7.88
C SER A 273 15.34 -4.73 8.19
N GLY A 274 14.37 -4.36 7.36
CA GLY A 274 13.58 -3.15 7.54
C GLY A 274 12.55 -3.20 8.67
N ASN A 275 11.77 -2.13 8.77
CA ASN A 275 10.64 -2.01 9.70
C ASN A 275 11.02 -2.12 11.19
N ARG A 276 12.21 -1.62 11.57
CA ARG A 276 12.76 -1.63 12.94
C ARG A 276 12.75 -3.00 13.63
N GLY A 277 13.14 -4.05 12.92
CA GLY A 277 13.26 -5.40 13.49
C GLY A 277 11.92 -6.10 13.75
N ALA A 278 10.80 -5.56 13.26
CA ALA A 278 9.48 -6.18 13.42
C ALA A 278 9.39 -7.63 12.88
N TYR A 279 10.36 -8.05 12.07
CA TYR A 279 10.40 -9.37 11.44
C TYR A 279 11.62 -10.22 11.85
N ASP A 280 12.34 -9.84 12.92
CA ASP A 280 13.60 -10.49 13.34
C ASP A 280 13.47 -11.98 13.69
N ALA A 281 12.26 -12.44 14.04
CA ALA A 281 11.99 -13.87 14.27
C ALA A 281 12.26 -14.74 13.03
N LEU A 282 12.08 -14.17 11.84
CA LEU A 282 12.46 -14.76 10.56
C LEU A 282 12.81 -13.61 9.59
N PRO A 283 14.07 -13.15 9.54
CA PRO A 283 14.50 -11.95 8.83
C PRO A 283 14.70 -12.19 7.32
N TYR A 284 13.74 -12.86 6.69
CA TYR A 284 13.78 -13.30 5.30
C TYR A 284 12.46 -13.05 4.58
N ASP A 285 12.42 -13.18 3.25
CA ASP A 285 11.22 -12.91 2.43
C ASP A 285 10.05 -13.91 2.57
N ALA A 286 10.28 -15.03 3.27
CA ALA A 286 9.34 -16.13 3.50
C ALA A 286 8.74 -16.79 2.23
N GLN A 287 9.26 -16.52 1.03
CA GLN A 287 8.69 -17.08 -0.21
C GLN A 287 8.70 -18.62 -0.22
N MET A 288 9.74 -19.24 0.34
CA MET A 288 9.91 -20.70 0.35
C MET A 288 9.19 -21.39 1.51
N LEU A 289 8.46 -20.64 2.36
CA LEU A 289 7.60 -21.23 3.40
C LEU A 289 6.24 -21.70 2.85
N TYR A 290 5.94 -21.40 1.58
CA TYR A 290 4.73 -21.85 0.92
C TYR A 290 5.03 -23.08 0.08
N ASP A 291 4.35 -24.20 0.34
CA ASP A 291 4.63 -25.48 -0.32
C ASP A 291 4.60 -25.38 -1.85
N PHE A 292 3.58 -24.71 -2.41
CA PHE A 292 3.50 -24.52 -3.86
C PHE A 292 4.66 -23.69 -4.45
N ARG A 293 5.30 -22.79 -3.68
CA ARG A 293 6.51 -22.07 -4.14
C ARG A 293 7.73 -22.97 -4.05
N LEU A 294 7.86 -23.69 -2.94
CA LEU A 294 8.98 -24.59 -2.67
C LEU A 294 9.02 -25.75 -3.67
N ASP A 295 7.87 -26.37 -3.94
CA ASP A 295 7.74 -27.45 -4.91
C ASP A 295 8.06 -26.98 -6.33
N ASN A 296 7.60 -25.79 -6.71
CA ASN A 296 7.95 -25.18 -8.00
C ASN A 296 9.46 -24.93 -8.12
N ALA A 297 10.12 -24.44 -7.07
CA ALA A 297 11.56 -24.24 -7.06
C ALA A 297 12.33 -25.57 -7.18
N LEU A 298 11.85 -26.63 -6.51
CA LEU A 298 12.44 -27.97 -6.59
C LEU A 298 12.18 -28.68 -7.93
N ALA A 299 11.10 -28.34 -8.63
CA ALA A 299 10.71 -28.95 -9.90
C ALA A 299 11.22 -28.19 -11.14
N ALA A 300 11.79 -27.00 -10.97
CA ALA A 300 12.30 -26.16 -12.05
C ALA A 300 13.37 -26.88 -12.90
N LYS A 301 13.41 -26.57 -14.20
CA LYS A 301 14.28 -27.21 -15.20
C LYS A 301 14.94 -26.16 -16.10
N GLY A 302 16.06 -26.53 -16.73
CA GLY A 302 16.78 -25.66 -17.67
C GLY A 302 17.45 -24.49 -16.94
N GLU A 303 17.32 -23.28 -17.48
CA GLU A 303 17.93 -22.06 -16.93
C GLU A 303 17.41 -21.67 -15.53
N ASP A 304 16.22 -22.15 -15.15
CA ASP A 304 15.60 -21.90 -13.85
C ASP A 304 15.85 -23.05 -12.85
N ALA A 305 16.58 -24.09 -13.23
CA ALA A 305 16.87 -25.21 -12.34
C ALA A 305 17.77 -24.76 -11.19
N ALA A 306 17.44 -25.20 -9.98
CA ALA A 306 18.29 -25.01 -8.82
C ALA A 306 19.59 -25.80 -8.96
N GLU A 307 20.72 -25.18 -8.65
CA GLU A 307 22.02 -25.83 -8.54
C GLU A 307 21.99 -26.94 -7.47
N PRO A 308 22.92 -27.91 -7.47
CA PRO A 308 22.91 -29.00 -6.49
C PRO A 308 22.87 -28.53 -5.02
N GLU A 309 23.66 -27.51 -4.67
CA GLU A 309 23.71 -26.92 -3.32
C GLU A 309 22.40 -26.20 -2.96
N GLU A 310 21.82 -25.47 -3.94
CA GLU A 310 20.53 -24.81 -3.79
C GLU A 310 19.41 -25.81 -3.56
N ARG A 311 19.39 -26.90 -4.33
CA ARG A 311 18.43 -27.98 -4.19
C ARG A 311 18.55 -28.64 -2.82
N GLU A 312 19.76 -28.88 -2.34
CA GLU A 312 19.99 -29.41 -0.99
C GLU A 312 19.43 -28.48 0.09
N ALA A 313 19.67 -27.17 -0.03
CA ALA A 313 19.12 -26.16 0.89
C ALA A 313 17.57 -26.16 0.91
N LEU A 314 16.94 -26.20 -0.27
CA LEU A 314 15.48 -26.28 -0.39
C LEU A 314 14.91 -27.57 0.22
N LEU A 315 15.57 -28.71 0.01
CA LEU A 315 15.18 -30.00 0.60
C LEU A 315 15.32 -29.99 2.13
N LYS A 316 16.36 -29.34 2.66
CA LYS A 316 16.55 -29.15 4.10
C LYS A 316 15.42 -28.31 4.70
N LEU A 317 15.05 -27.20 4.07
CA LEU A 317 13.90 -26.39 4.51
C LEU A 317 12.61 -27.20 4.52
N ARG A 318 12.33 -27.96 3.45
CA ARG A 318 11.16 -28.84 3.38
C ARG A 318 11.12 -29.85 4.52
N LYS A 319 12.27 -30.43 4.87
CA LYS A 319 12.38 -31.38 5.99
C LYS A 319 12.03 -30.71 7.32
N VAL A 320 12.51 -29.48 7.56
CA VAL A 320 12.18 -28.71 8.77
C VAL A 320 10.70 -28.39 8.82
N MET A 321 10.11 -27.89 7.73
CA MET A 321 8.67 -27.58 7.66
C MET A 321 7.82 -28.82 7.97
N ARG A 322 8.16 -29.99 7.41
CA ARG A 322 7.46 -31.26 7.67
C ARG A 322 7.66 -31.82 9.08
N SER A 323 8.66 -31.32 9.81
CA SER A 323 8.91 -31.72 11.21
C SER A 323 8.13 -30.87 12.21
N LEU A 324 7.48 -29.79 11.78
CA LEU A 324 6.62 -28.98 12.63
C LEU A 324 5.38 -29.78 13.05
N PRO A 325 4.85 -29.55 14.27
CA PRO A 325 3.61 -30.20 14.71
C PRO A 325 2.44 -29.88 13.77
N GLU A 326 1.58 -30.87 13.51
CA GLU A 326 0.41 -30.68 12.62
C GLU A 326 -0.51 -29.54 13.10
N ALA A 327 -0.64 -29.35 14.42
CA ALA A 327 -1.45 -28.29 15.02
C ALA A 327 -1.01 -26.86 14.67
N VAL A 328 0.26 -26.67 14.26
CA VAL A 328 0.80 -25.37 13.84
C VAL A 328 0.38 -25.02 12.40
N GLY A 329 0.06 -26.03 11.59
CA GLY A 329 -0.38 -25.86 10.21
C GLY A 329 0.66 -25.15 9.33
N ALA A 330 0.15 -24.48 8.29
CA ALA A 330 0.95 -23.80 7.26
C ALA A 330 0.59 -22.31 7.17
N PRO A 331 1.49 -21.45 6.64
CA PRO A 331 1.21 -20.02 6.50
C PRO A 331 0.07 -19.73 5.53
N VAL A 332 -0.72 -18.70 5.85
CA VAL A 332 -1.79 -18.22 4.96
C VAL A 332 -1.17 -17.51 3.75
N PRO A 333 -1.56 -17.86 2.50
CA PRO A 333 -0.99 -17.24 1.30
C PRO A 333 -1.70 -15.94 0.89
N TYR A 334 -2.34 -15.26 1.83
CA TYR A 334 -3.12 -14.04 1.63
C TYR A 334 -2.66 -12.94 2.60
N ALA A 335 -2.68 -11.70 2.13
CA ALA A 335 -2.47 -10.50 2.94
C ALA A 335 -3.36 -9.37 2.43
N VAL A 336 -3.20 -8.19 3.00
CA VAL A 336 -4.01 -7.02 2.70
C VAL A 336 -3.15 -5.92 2.08
N ILE A 337 -3.64 -5.33 0.99
CA ILE A 337 -3.20 -4.01 0.54
C ILE A 337 -4.22 -3.00 1.07
N LEU A 338 -3.79 -2.16 2.01
CA LEU A 338 -4.56 -1.03 2.51
C LEU A 338 -4.27 0.18 1.64
N LYS A 339 -5.32 0.82 1.15
CA LYS A 339 -5.27 2.15 0.54
C LYS A 339 -6.20 3.08 1.33
N ALA A 340 -5.74 4.26 1.71
CA ALA A 340 -6.57 5.25 2.38
C ALA A 340 -6.37 6.64 1.78
N ASP A 341 -7.42 7.45 1.79
CA ASP A 341 -7.42 8.80 1.22
C ASP A 341 -8.22 9.74 2.13
N GLY A 342 -7.69 10.96 2.32
CA GLY A 342 -8.31 11.97 3.16
C GLY A 342 -9.58 12.54 2.54
N ASP A 343 -10.65 12.54 3.31
CA ASP A 343 -11.94 13.05 2.91
C ASP A 343 -12.00 14.57 3.09
N ARG A 344 -12.61 15.26 2.11
CA ARG A 344 -12.93 16.70 2.17
C ARG A 344 -11.72 17.63 2.33
N MET A 345 -10.53 17.18 1.93
CA MET A 345 -9.32 18.01 1.94
C MET A 345 -9.47 19.30 1.13
N GLY A 346 -10.24 19.27 0.03
CA GLY A 346 -10.57 20.47 -0.74
C GLY A 346 -11.35 21.52 0.05
N ALA A 347 -12.34 21.10 0.86
CA ALA A 347 -13.12 22.02 1.70
C ALA A 347 -12.26 22.65 2.79
N LEU A 348 -11.40 21.85 3.43
CA LEU A 348 -10.42 22.35 4.39
C LEU A 348 -9.47 23.39 3.78
N LEU A 349 -8.92 23.08 2.60
CA LEU A 349 -8.00 23.99 1.89
C LEU A 349 -8.68 25.30 1.43
N GLN A 350 -9.98 25.27 1.14
CA GLN A 350 -10.74 26.48 0.78
C GLN A 350 -10.89 27.47 1.94
N GLN A 351 -10.87 27.00 3.19
CA GLN A 351 -10.93 27.88 4.36
C GLN A 351 -9.60 28.56 4.68
N ALA A 352 -8.50 28.14 4.06
CA ALA A 352 -7.19 28.75 4.24
C ALA A 352 -7.10 30.08 3.48
N LYS A 353 -7.26 31.21 4.19
CA LYS A 353 -7.23 32.56 3.61
C LYS A 353 -5.85 33.19 3.62
N GLN A 354 -4.92 32.64 4.40
CA GLN A 354 -3.55 33.10 4.53
C GLN A 354 -2.56 31.94 4.44
N ALA A 355 -1.31 32.24 4.11
CA ALA A 355 -0.25 31.22 4.05
C ALA A 355 -0.05 30.49 5.38
N LYS A 356 -0.25 31.17 6.52
CA LYS A 356 -0.20 30.55 7.85
C LYS A 356 -1.24 29.43 8.02
N ASP A 357 -2.43 29.61 7.45
CA ASP A 357 -3.54 28.65 7.55
C ASP A 357 -3.20 27.40 6.74
N SER A 358 -2.69 27.59 5.52
CA SER A 358 -2.23 26.48 4.67
C SER A 358 -1.01 25.75 5.25
N ARG A 359 -0.11 26.46 5.93
CA ARG A 359 1.01 25.83 6.67
C ARG A 359 0.48 24.99 7.82
N ALA A 360 -0.48 25.48 8.62
CA ALA A 360 -1.07 24.73 9.73
C ALA A 360 -1.72 23.41 9.26
N ILE A 361 -2.49 23.45 8.16
CA ILE A 361 -3.06 22.25 7.54
C ILE A 361 -1.94 21.28 7.12
N SER A 362 -0.93 21.80 6.42
CA SER A 362 0.14 20.97 5.88
C SER A 362 1.06 20.39 6.94
N GLN A 363 1.26 21.09 8.06
CA GLN A 363 1.97 20.58 9.24
C GLN A 363 1.19 19.43 9.88
N ALA A 364 -0.12 19.55 10.05
CA ALA A 364 -0.95 18.46 10.58
C ALA A 364 -0.91 17.22 9.68
N LEU A 365 -1.02 17.41 8.36
CA LEU A 365 -0.90 16.33 7.37
C LEU A 365 0.51 15.69 7.38
N HIS A 366 1.56 16.51 7.45
CA HIS A 366 2.94 16.01 7.50
C HIS A 366 3.22 15.23 8.79
N GLY A 367 2.70 15.70 9.92
CA GLY A 367 2.77 15.01 11.21
C GLY A 367 2.07 13.65 11.17
N PHE A 368 0.83 13.60 10.66
CA PHE A 368 0.12 12.34 10.45
C PHE A 368 0.90 11.40 9.52
N ALA A 369 1.33 11.87 8.35
CA ALA A 369 2.05 11.08 7.37
C ALA A 369 3.39 10.52 7.92
N SER A 370 4.03 11.23 8.85
CA SER A 370 5.24 10.80 9.54
C SER A 370 4.94 9.70 10.57
N ASP A 371 3.77 9.74 11.20
CA ASP A 371 3.32 8.73 12.14
C ASP A 371 2.85 7.43 11.46
N VAL A 372 2.36 7.49 10.21
CA VAL A 372 1.80 6.33 9.49
C VAL A 372 2.74 5.12 9.51
N ARG A 373 4.04 5.29 9.24
CA ARG A 373 5.00 4.18 9.21
C ARG A 373 5.09 3.48 10.57
N ARG A 374 5.07 4.25 11.67
CA ARG A 374 5.07 3.73 13.04
C ARG A 374 3.75 3.03 13.37
N LEU A 375 2.62 3.65 13.04
CA LEU A 375 1.28 3.10 13.30
C LEU A 375 1.05 1.78 12.57
N VAL A 376 1.37 1.73 11.26
CA VAL A 376 1.26 0.50 10.46
C VAL A 376 2.17 -0.61 11.02
N ARG A 377 3.37 -0.26 11.46
CA ARG A 377 4.32 -1.22 12.08
C ARG A 377 3.82 -1.80 13.39
N GLN A 378 3.11 -1.04 14.21
CA GLN A 378 2.49 -1.55 15.45
C GLN A 378 1.50 -2.69 15.17
N HIS A 379 0.97 -2.75 13.95
CA HIS A 379 0.10 -3.79 13.43
C HIS A 379 0.83 -4.76 12.49
N HIS A 380 2.15 -4.91 12.65
CA HIS A 380 3.00 -5.82 11.86
C HIS A 380 2.93 -5.61 10.34
N GLY A 381 2.48 -4.43 9.90
CA GLY A 381 2.44 -4.04 8.49
C GLY A 381 3.70 -3.32 8.02
N HIS A 382 3.73 -3.04 6.73
CA HIS A 382 4.76 -2.23 6.08
C HIS A 382 4.13 -1.14 5.22
N ALA A 383 4.34 0.13 5.59
CA ALA A 383 3.86 1.27 4.80
C ALA A 383 4.74 1.48 3.55
N ILE A 384 4.11 1.42 2.38
CA ILE A 384 4.77 1.63 1.09
C ILE A 384 5.00 3.12 0.87
N TYR A 385 3.92 3.92 0.95
CA TYR A 385 3.99 5.38 0.91
C TYR A 385 3.00 5.99 1.89
N SER A 386 3.37 7.15 2.43
CA SER A 386 2.50 8.05 3.19
C SER A 386 2.77 9.48 2.72
N GLY A 387 1.80 10.07 2.02
CA GLY A 387 1.94 11.37 1.38
C GLY A 387 0.81 12.30 1.79
N GLY A 388 0.98 13.01 2.91
CA GLY A 388 -0.04 13.91 3.46
C GLY A 388 -1.28 13.16 3.94
N ASP A 389 -2.22 12.93 3.04
CA ASP A 389 -3.53 12.31 3.26
C ASP A 389 -3.70 10.93 2.61
N ASP A 390 -2.87 10.59 1.62
CA ASP A 390 -2.93 9.30 0.92
C ASP A 390 -1.93 8.30 1.53
N VAL A 391 -2.41 7.08 1.82
CA VAL A 391 -1.64 6.01 2.45
C VAL A 391 -1.78 4.71 1.68
N LEU A 392 -0.65 4.05 1.42
CA LEU A 392 -0.62 2.67 0.93
C LEU A 392 0.26 1.80 1.82
N ALA A 393 -0.30 0.69 2.30
CA ALA A 393 0.39 -0.23 3.19
C ALA A 393 0.09 -1.70 2.89
N LEU A 394 1.01 -2.57 3.28
CA LEU A 394 0.82 -4.02 3.34
C LEU A 394 0.54 -4.42 4.78
N LEU A 395 -0.48 -5.24 5.01
CA LEU A 395 -0.88 -5.68 6.34
C LEU A 395 -1.13 -7.19 6.37
N PRO A 396 -0.77 -7.89 7.47
CA PRO A 396 -1.27 -9.23 7.72
C PRO A 396 -2.79 -9.22 7.90
N LEU A 397 -3.46 -10.34 7.57
CA LEU A 397 -4.92 -10.44 7.67
C LEU A 397 -5.50 -10.07 9.05
N PRO A 398 -4.98 -10.60 10.18
CA PRO A 398 -5.57 -10.35 11.50
C PRO A 398 -5.37 -8.94 12.02
N ASP A 399 -4.35 -8.26 11.52
CA ASP A 399 -3.97 -6.93 12.00
C ASP A 399 -4.58 -5.81 11.12
N ALA A 400 -5.13 -6.16 9.95
CA ALA A 400 -5.56 -5.19 8.94
C ALA A 400 -6.72 -4.28 9.41
N PHE A 401 -7.75 -4.84 10.04
CA PHE A 401 -8.90 -4.07 10.50
C PHE A 401 -8.52 -3.11 11.65
N ALA A 402 -7.78 -3.59 12.64
CA ALA A 402 -7.29 -2.77 13.75
C ALA A 402 -6.36 -1.64 13.26
N CYS A 403 -5.51 -1.91 12.28
CA CYS A 403 -4.65 -0.90 11.66
C CYS A 403 -5.48 0.18 10.95
N ALA A 404 -6.50 -0.20 10.17
CA ALA A 404 -7.37 0.75 9.49
C ALA A 404 -8.05 1.72 10.46
N ARG A 405 -8.60 1.19 11.56
CA ARG A 405 -9.20 1.99 12.65
C ARG A 405 -8.18 2.93 13.29
N THR A 406 -6.97 2.43 13.57
CA THR A 406 -5.88 3.22 14.16
C THR A 406 -5.49 4.41 13.27
N LEU A 407 -5.39 4.19 11.95
CA LEU A 407 -5.08 5.25 11.00
C LEU A 407 -6.20 6.29 10.90
N ALA A 408 -7.46 5.86 10.84
CA ALA A 408 -8.60 6.78 10.79
C ALA A 408 -8.65 7.69 12.04
N GLN A 409 -8.48 7.11 13.23
CA GLN A 409 -8.44 7.85 14.50
C GLN A 409 -7.25 8.81 14.58
N ALA A 410 -6.08 8.39 14.09
CA ALA A 410 -4.89 9.24 14.06
C ALA A 410 -5.04 10.42 13.09
N PHE A 411 -5.70 10.20 11.95
CA PHE A 411 -5.99 11.24 10.97
C PHE A 411 -6.95 12.29 11.53
N GLU A 412 -8.09 11.84 12.09
CA GLU A 412 -9.06 12.70 12.75
C GLU A 412 -8.38 13.53 13.85
N LYS A 413 -7.63 12.88 14.75
CA LYS A 413 -6.90 13.56 15.83
C LYS A 413 -5.93 14.64 15.33
N ALA A 414 -5.29 14.44 14.18
CA ALA A 414 -4.35 15.39 13.62
C ALA A 414 -5.06 16.60 12.97
N LEU A 415 -6.17 16.36 12.27
CA LEU A 415 -6.82 17.37 11.41
C LEU A 415 -7.95 18.14 12.12
N ASP A 416 -8.65 17.51 13.08
CA ASP A 416 -9.74 18.12 13.83
C ASP A 416 -9.40 19.48 14.47
N PRO A 417 -8.26 19.65 15.16
CA PRO A 417 -7.92 20.92 15.78
C PRO A 417 -7.78 22.04 14.75
N VAL A 418 -7.21 21.73 13.59
CA VAL A 418 -7.00 22.70 12.50
C VAL A 418 -8.35 23.03 11.86
N ALA A 419 -9.19 22.04 11.59
CA ALA A 419 -10.53 22.24 11.02
C ALA A 419 -11.40 23.15 11.92
N ARG A 420 -11.38 22.94 13.23
CA ARG A 420 -12.07 23.79 14.22
C ARG A 420 -11.51 25.22 14.23
N SER A 421 -10.19 25.37 14.18
CA SER A 421 -9.55 26.69 14.18
C SER A 421 -9.89 27.53 12.94
N LEU A 422 -10.15 26.86 11.82
CA LEU A 422 -10.57 27.47 10.56
C LEU A 422 -12.08 27.64 10.44
N GLY A 423 -12.85 27.25 11.48
CA GLY A 423 -14.29 27.46 11.55
C GLY A 423 -15.11 26.51 10.68
N LEU A 424 -14.60 25.32 10.35
CA LEU A 424 -15.41 24.31 9.67
C LEU A 424 -16.47 23.73 10.62
N GLU A 425 -17.66 23.51 10.09
CA GLU A 425 -18.72 22.76 10.76
C GLU A 425 -18.27 21.32 11.02
N ALA A 426 -18.70 20.72 12.14
CA ALA A 426 -18.27 19.37 12.54
C ALA A 426 -18.56 18.32 11.46
N ALA A 427 -19.67 18.46 10.74
CA ALA A 427 -20.04 17.56 9.65
C ALA A 427 -19.08 17.64 8.45
N GLU A 428 -18.29 18.70 8.32
CA GLU A 428 -17.32 18.95 7.24
C GLU A 428 -15.87 18.69 7.66
N HIS A 429 -15.64 18.23 8.90
CA HIS A 429 -14.29 17.94 9.37
C HIS A 429 -13.65 16.83 8.51
N PRO A 430 -12.35 16.94 8.21
CA PRO A 430 -11.63 15.92 7.45
C PRO A 430 -11.69 14.57 8.16
N THR A 431 -11.98 13.52 7.40
CA THR A 431 -12.01 12.13 7.87
C THR A 431 -11.16 11.26 6.93
N LEU A 432 -11.03 9.97 7.20
CA LEU A 432 -10.24 9.06 6.38
C LEU A 432 -11.11 7.93 5.83
N SER A 433 -11.21 7.82 4.51
CA SER A 433 -11.82 6.66 3.85
C SER A 433 -10.75 5.61 3.60
N VAL A 434 -10.97 4.39 4.10
CA VAL A 434 -9.98 3.30 4.06
C VAL A 434 -10.53 2.09 3.31
N GLY A 435 -9.79 1.65 2.29
CA GLY A 435 -10.04 0.42 1.56
C GLY A 435 -9.04 -0.68 1.90
N LEU A 436 -9.54 -1.88 2.21
CA LEU A 436 -8.74 -3.08 2.44
C LEU A 436 -8.97 -4.08 1.31
N ALA A 437 -7.96 -4.32 0.49
CA ALA A 437 -8.00 -5.36 -0.54
C ALA A 437 -7.28 -6.62 -0.07
N ILE A 438 -8.02 -7.70 0.10
CA ILE A 438 -7.49 -9.01 0.43
C ILE A 438 -7.23 -9.77 -0.88
N GLY A 439 -6.07 -10.41 -0.98
CA GLY A 439 -5.75 -11.24 -2.14
C GLY A 439 -4.58 -12.19 -1.91
N HIS A 440 -4.43 -13.12 -2.83
CA HIS A 440 -3.43 -14.18 -2.76
C HIS A 440 -2.08 -13.67 -3.25
N LEU A 441 -0.98 -14.13 -2.64
CA LEU A 441 0.40 -13.75 -3.00
C LEU A 441 0.85 -14.09 -4.43
N MET A 442 0.05 -14.87 -5.16
CA MET A 442 0.31 -15.29 -6.55
C MET A 442 -0.48 -14.44 -7.55
N GLU A 443 -1.41 -13.62 -7.08
CA GLU A 443 -2.12 -12.68 -7.95
C GLU A 443 -1.16 -11.58 -8.42
N PRO A 444 -1.25 -11.15 -9.69
CA PRO A 444 -0.45 -10.03 -10.18
C PRO A 444 -0.69 -8.78 -9.33
N LEU A 445 0.39 -8.08 -8.96
CA LEU A 445 0.30 -6.89 -8.10
C LEU A 445 -0.63 -5.81 -8.68
N GLY A 446 -0.66 -5.65 -10.00
CA GLY A 446 -1.59 -4.72 -10.65
C GLY A 446 -3.06 -5.01 -10.33
N ALA A 447 -3.46 -6.30 -10.27
CA ALA A 447 -4.80 -6.71 -9.91
C ALA A 447 -5.09 -6.45 -8.42
N LEU A 448 -4.15 -6.77 -7.53
CA LEU A 448 -4.28 -6.47 -6.09
C LEU A 448 -4.41 -4.97 -5.83
N ARG A 449 -3.67 -4.14 -6.59
CA ARG A 449 -3.76 -2.68 -6.52
C ARG A 449 -5.08 -2.13 -7.05
N GLN A 450 -5.57 -2.65 -8.17
CA GLN A 450 -6.88 -2.28 -8.69
C GLN A 450 -7.98 -2.63 -7.67
N ARG A 451 -7.87 -3.78 -7.01
CA ARG A 451 -8.75 -4.15 -5.90
C ARG A 451 -8.65 -3.17 -4.73
N ALA A 452 -7.44 -2.74 -4.36
CA ALA A 452 -7.26 -1.73 -3.30
C ALA A 452 -7.88 -0.38 -3.67
N GLY A 453 -7.74 0.05 -4.93
CA GLY A 453 -8.41 1.25 -5.44
C GLY A 453 -9.93 1.12 -5.45
N ARG A 454 -10.48 -0.04 -5.81
CA ARG A 454 -11.92 -0.32 -5.72
C ARG A 454 -12.41 -0.31 -4.28
N ALA A 455 -11.67 -0.90 -3.35
CA ALA A 455 -12.00 -0.87 -1.92
C ALA A 455 -12.03 0.57 -1.39
N GLU A 456 -11.03 1.39 -1.74
CA GLU A 456 -11.01 2.81 -1.33
C GLU A 456 -12.17 3.60 -1.96
N HIS A 457 -12.48 3.38 -3.24
CA HIS A 457 -13.64 3.99 -3.88
C HIS A 457 -14.96 3.56 -3.24
N LEU A 458 -15.09 2.28 -2.87
CA LEU A 458 -16.25 1.76 -2.13
C LEU A 458 -16.37 2.43 -0.74
N ALA A 459 -15.25 2.64 -0.04
CA ALA A 459 -15.25 3.37 1.23
C ALA A 459 -15.79 4.80 1.04
N LYS A 460 -15.28 5.53 0.03
CA LYS A 460 -15.79 6.87 -0.32
C LYS A 460 -17.28 6.86 -0.62
N GLY A 461 -17.77 5.83 -1.31
CA GLY A 461 -19.20 5.59 -1.50
C GLY A 461 -19.94 6.83 -1.99
N ASP A 462 -19.47 7.48 -3.06
CA ASP A 462 -20.04 8.75 -3.54
C ASP A 462 -21.53 8.67 -3.91
N THR A 463 -22.05 7.46 -4.12
CA THR A 463 -23.46 7.16 -4.40
C THR A 463 -24.25 6.67 -3.18
N GLU A 464 -23.59 6.47 -2.03
CA GLU A 464 -24.23 6.01 -0.80
C GLU A 464 -24.99 7.14 -0.10
N THR A 465 -25.94 6.78 0.77
CA THR A 465 -26.67 7.74 1.60
C THR A 465 -25.74 8.48 2.58
N THR A 466 -24.72 7.79 3.09
CA THR A 466 -23.67 8.31 3.97
C THR A 466 -22.29 8.12 3.32
N PRO A 467 -21.89 9.03 2.40
CA PRO A 467 -20.60 8.95 1.73
C PRO A 467 -19.45 9.28 2.69
N ARG A 468 -18.26 8.75 2.39
CA ARG A 468 -16.98 9.02 3.08
C ARG A 468 -16.96 8.57 4.54
N ASN A 469 -15.87 8.83 5.25
CA ASN A 469 -15.71 8.47 6.66
C ASN A 469 -16.04 6.98 6.89
N ALA A 470 -15.44 6.10 6.10
CA ALA A 470 -15.82 4.69 6.08
C ALA A 470 -14.64 3.75 5.87
N LEU A 471 -14.88 2.49 6.25
CA LEU A 471 -14.08 1.34 5.91
C LEU A 471 -14.80 0.54 4.82
N ALA A 472 -14.05 0.08 3.83
CA ALA A 472 -14.52 -0.97 2.94
C ALA A 472 -13.48 -2.07 2.79
N ILE A 473 -13.97 -3.31 2.65
CA ILE A 473 -13.16 -4.51 2.51
C ILE A 473 -13.59 -5.22 1.23
N VAL A 474 -12.62 -5.51 0.36
CA VAL A 474 -12.84 -6.28 -0.86
C VAL A 474 -11.98 -7.54 -0.79
N LEU A 475 -12.63 -8.68 -0.63
CA LEU A 475 -11.99 -9.99 -0.58
C LEU A 475 -12.01 -10.66 -1.95
N GLY A 476 -10.83 -10.88 -2.53
CA GLY A 476 -10.68 -11.69 -3.74
C GLY A 476 -10.24 -13.11 -3.41
N ILE A 477 -11.10 -14.10 -3.67
CA ILE A 477 -10.79 -15.52 -3.46
C ILE A 477 -10.27 -16.11 -4.78
N ARG A 478 -9.09 -16.74 -4.78
CA ARG A 478 -8.40 -17.24 -6.00
C ARG A 478 -9.26 -18.12 -6.93
N SER A 479 -10.19 -18.89 -6.37
CA SER A 479 -11.08 -19.82 -7.08
C SER A 479 -12.57 -19.45 -6.95
N GLY A 480 -12.88 -18.23 -6.49
CA GLY A 480 -14.25 -17.78 -6.21
C GLY A 480 -14.54 -16.37 -6.74
N GLY A 481 -15.69 -15.84 -6.33
CA GLY A 481 -16.05 -14.45 -6.59
C GLY A 481 -15.34 -13.49 -5.63
N GLU A 482 -15.56 -12.20 -5.86
CA GLU A 482 -15.19 -11.17 -4.90
C GLU A 482 -16.35 -10.91 -3.92
N LEU A 483 -15.99 -10.56 -2.70
CA LEU A 483 -16.93 -10.15 -1.66
C LEU A 483 -16.59 -8.74 -1.23
N GLU A 484 -17.61 -7.88 -1.17
CA GLU A 484 -17.51 -6.48 -0.81
C GLU A 484 -18.28 -6.21 0.48
N TRP A 485 -17.69 -5.44 1.38
CA TRP A 485 -18.30 -5.02 2.64
C TRP A 485 -17.91 -3.59 2.94
N ARG A 486 -18.84 -2.81 3.50
CA ARG A 486 -18.65 -1.41 3.82
C ARG A 486 -19.38 -1.05 5.11
N ALA A 487 -18.74 -0.24 5.94
CA ALA A 487 -19.37 0.42 7.08
C ALA A 487 -18.74 1.81 7.30
N ASN A 488 -19.55 2.79 7.68
CA ASN A 488 -19.02 4.08 8.11
C ASN A 488 -18.34 3.95 9.49
N TRP A 489 -17.33 4.78 9.78
CA TRP A 489 -16.61 4.74 11.06
C TRP A 489 -17.50 5.05 12.27
N ASN A 490 -18.60 5.78 12.05
CA ASN A 490 -19.60 6.09 13.07
C ASN A 490 -20.69 5.00 13.22
N ASP A 491 -20.70 3.96 12.38
CA ASP A 491 -21.56 2.78 12.52
C ASP A 491 -20.91 1.81 13.52
N ALA A 492 -21.00 2.16 14.81
CA ALA A 492 -20.38 1.40 15.89
C ALA A 492 -20.92 -0.04 15.99
N GLU A 493 -22.18 -0.27 15.61
CA GLU A 493 -22.82 -1.58 15.66
C GLU A 493 -22.22 -2.51 14.58
N ALA A 494 -22.14 -2.06 13.32
CA ALA A 494 -21.57 -2.88 12.25
C ALA A 494 -20.07 -3.18 12.47
N LEU A 495 -19.32 -2.22 13.00
CA LEU A 495 -17.90 -2.41 13.31
C LEU A 495 -17.68 -3.36 14.49
N ALA A 496 -18.51 -3.25 15.55
CA ALA A 496 -18.46 -4.16 16.69
C ALA A 496 -18.87 -5.58 16.28
N GLU A 497 -19.89 -5.74 15.42
CA GLU A 497 -20.32 -7.03 14.89
C GLU A 497 -19.16 -7.74 14.15
N LEU A 498 -18.42 -7.03 13.31
CA LEU A 498 -17.26 -7.59 12.61
C LEU A 498 -16.13 -7.98 13.60
N ASP A 499 -15.80 -7.13 14.57
CA ASP A 499 -14.77 -7.40 15.59
C ASP A 499 -15.12 -8.63 16.42
N ASP A 500 -16.36 -8.71 16.90
CA ASP A 500 -16.87 -9.80 17.73
C ASP A 500 -16.84 -11.15 17.01
N PHE A 501 -17.34 -11.20 15.78
CA PHE A 501 -17.27 -12.42 14.98
C PHE A 501 -15.83 -12.79 14.63
N THR A 502 -14.95 -11.82 14.43
CA THR A 502 -13.52 -12.08 14.17
C THR A 502 -12.87 -12.73 15.39
N ALA A 503 -13.18 -12.24 16.60
CA ALA A 503 -12.73 -12.84 17.85
C ALA A 503 -13.27 -14.26 18.03
N ALA A 504 -14.57 -14.47 17.80
CA ALA A 504 -15.20 -15.77 17.97
C ALA A 504 -14.67 -16.83 16.98
N TYR A 505 -14.32 -16.45 15.74
CA TYR A 505 -13.63 -17.36 14.82
C TYR A 505 -12.20 -17.66 15.24
N ARG A 506 -11.43 -16.65 15.67
CA ARG A 506 -10.07 -16.81 16.17
C ARG A 506 -10.01 -17.78 17.35
N ASP A 507 -11.00 -17.70 18.23
CA ASP A 507 -11.06 -18.47 19.46
C ASP A 507 -11.76 -19.85 19.26
N GLY A 508 -12.08 -20.21 18.01
CA GLY A 508 -12.65 -21.52 17.64
C GLY A 508 -14.12 -21.71 18.01
N GLN A 509 -14.81 -20.66 18.43
CA GLN A 509 -16.18 -20.69 18.96
C GLN A 509 -17.25 -20.69 17.86
N LEU A 510 -16.90 -20.28 16.63
CA LEU A 510 -17.82 -20.27 15.48
C LEU A 510 -17.44 -21.29 14.41
N PRO A 511 -18.39 -22.12 13.93
CA PRO A 511 -18.17 -23.01 12.79
C PRO A 511 -18.11 -22.22 11.47
N SER A 512 -17.20 -22.64 10.59
CA SER A 512 -17.06 -22.06 9.24
C SER A 512 -18.31 -22.18 8.38
N ARG A 513 -19.12 -23.23 8.59
CA ARG A 513 -20.30 -23.54 7.79
C ARG A 513 -21.44 -22.52 7.96
N VAL A 514 -21.54 -21.88 9.12
CA VAL A 514 -22.64 -20.97 9.48
C VAL A 514 -22.82 -19.87 8.44
N ALA A 515 -21.74 -19.25 8.00
CA ALA A 515 -21.79 -18.17 7.01
C ALA A 515 -22.33 -18.64 5.65
N TYR A 516 -21.92 -19.83 5.20
CA TYR A 516 -22.41 -20.41 3.93
C TYR A 516 -23.87 -20.85 4.02
N ASP A 517 -24.27 -21.42 5.16
CA ASP A 517 -25.66 -21.82 5.40
C ASP A 517 -26.59 -20.58 5.47
N LEU A 518 -26.13 -19.47 6.08
CA LEU A 518 -26.83 -18.18 6.04
C LEU A 518 -27.03 -17.67 4.61
N ARG A 519 -25.99 -17.73 3.78
CA ARG A 519 -26.10 -17.34 2.36
C ARG A 519 -27.02 -18.26 1.55
N ALA A 520 -27.17 -19.52 1.96
CA ALA A 520 -28.15 -20.43 1.37
C ALA A 520 -29.58 -20.13 1.84
N ILE A 521 -29.77 -19.74 3.10
CA ILE A 521 -31.06 -19.25 3.61
C ILE A 521 -31.47 -17.99 2.86
N ASP A 522 -30.59 -16.99 2.77
CA ASP A 522 -30.84 -15.74 2.05
C ASP A 522 -31.31 -15.97 0.60
N ARG A 523 -30.65 -16.88 -0.13
CA ARG A 523 -31.05 -17.26 -1.49
C ARG A 523 -32.42 -17.92 -1.56
N ARG A 524 -32.78 -18.75 -0.58
CA ARG A 524 -34.11 -19.38 -0.51
C ARG A 524 -35.20 -18.35 -0.17
N LEU A 525 -34.85 -17.34 0.62
CA LEU A 525 -35.72 -16.23 1.01
C LEU A 525 -35.56 -15.01 0.10
N ALA A 526 -35.00 -15.16 -1.10
CA ALA A 526 -34.71 -14.04 -1.99
C ALA A 526 -35.98 -13.24 -2.37
N TRP A 527 -37.13 -13.91 -2.45
CA TRP A 527 -38.43 -13.33 -2.77
C TRP A 527 -39.00 -12.38 -1.70
N MET A 528 -38.40 -12.35 -0.50
CA MET A 528 -38.83 -11.51 0.64
C MET A 528 -37.72 -10.60 1.17
N ARG A 529 -36.65 -10.36 0.39
CA ARG A 529 -35.51 -9.52 0.80
C ARG A 529 -35.89 -8.07 1.11
N GLU A 530 -36.87 -7.54 0.38
CA GLU A 530 -37.36 -6.17 0.58
C GLU A 530 -38.53 -6.10 1.56
N ASP A 531 -39.01 -7.26 2.05
CA ASP A 531 -40.11 -7.34 3.00
C ASP A 531 -39.59 -7.30 4.43
N ASP A 532 -39.91 -6.21 5.12
CA ASP A 532 -39.53 -5.95 6.51
C ASP A 532 -40.71 -6.03 7.49
N THR A 533 -41.81 -6.69 7.09
CA THR A 533 -42.94 -6.96 7.97
C THR A 533 -42.54 -7.86 9.15
N PRO A 534 -43.24 -7.79 10.30
CA PRO A 534 -42.97 -8.68 11.43
C PRO A 534 -43.02 -10.17 11.07
N ALA A 535 -43.89 -10.57 10.14
CA ALA A 535 -43.97 -11.93 9.64
C ALA A 535 -42.71 -12.32 8.86
N ALA A 536 -42.22 -11.45 7.98
CA ALA A 536 -40.99 -11.68 7.22
C ALA A 536 -39.76 -11.78 8.14
N ARG A 537 -39.64 -10.89 9.13
CA ARG A 537 -38.59 -10.96 10.17
C ARG A 537 -38.65 -12.28 10.95
N GLY A 538 -39.85 -12.70 11.37
CA GLY A 538 -40.06 -13.96 12.09
C GLY A 538 -39.69 -15.20 11.26
N MET A 539 -39.98 -15.22 9.96
CA MET A 539 -39.58 -16.32 9.08
C MET A 539 -38.05 -16.39 8.91
N ARG A 540 -37.37 -15.25 8.72
CA ARG A 540 -35.90 -15.19 8.66
C ARG A 540 -35.29 -15.74 9.95
N GLU A 541 -35.73 -15.21 11.09
CA GLU A 541 -35.25 -15.61 12.42
C GLU A 541 -35.48 -17.11 12.67
N ALA A 542 -36.65 -17.65 12.29
CA ALA A 542 -36.95 -19.07 12.46
C ALA A 542 -36.06 -19.99 11.60
N GLU A 543 -35.81 -19.65 10.32
CA GLU A 543 -34.91 -20.44 9.46
C GLU A 543 -33.47 -20.38 9.95
N VAL A 544 -33.02 -19.23 10.46
CA VAL A 544 -31.69 -19.07 11.06
C VAL A 544 -31.59 -19.86 12.36
N ALA A 545 -32.58 -19.77 13.26
CA ALA A 545 -32.62 -20.55 14.50
C ALA A 545 -32.52 -22.05 14.23
N ARG A 546 -33.31 -22.55 13.26
CA ARG A 546 -33.29 -23.96 12.84
C ARG A 546 -31.93 -24.41 12.32
N MET A 547 -31.20 -23.52 11.63
CA MET A 547 -29.85 -23.79 11.15
C MET A 547 -28.85 -23.81 12.31
N LEU A 548 -28.91 -22.84 13.21
CA LEU A 548 -28.01 -22.75 14.38
C LEU A 548 -28.19 -23.93 15.33
N ASP A 549 -29.41 -24.46 15.50
CA ASP A 549 -29.67 -25.68 16.28
C ASP A 549 -28.91 -26.92 15.75
N ARG A 550 -28.58 -26.92 14.45
CA ARG A 550 -27.84 -27.99 13.78
C ARG A 550 -26.35 -27.67 13.65
N ALA A 551 -25.94 -26.43 13.88
CA ALA A 551 -24.56 -26.01 13.82
C ALA A 551 -23.78 -26.60 15.00
N ARG A 552 -22.54 -27.04 14.75
CA ARG A 552 -21.64 -27.62 15.75
C ARG A 552 -20.25 -27.02 15.59
N THR A 553 -19.58 -26.72 16.69
CA THR A 553 -18.21 -26.19 16.69
C THR A 553 -17.21 -27.23 16.19
N ALA A 554 -16.08 -26.76 15.63
CA ALA A 554 -15.01 -27.65 15.17
C ALA A 554 -14.31 -28.29 16.37
N GLY A 555 -13.84 -29.54 16.22
CA GLY A 555 -13.08 -30.24 17.27
C GLY A 555 -13.96 -31.11 18.19
N ASP A 556 -14.99 -30.54 18.82
CA ASP A 556 -15.72 -31.22 19.91
C ASP A 556 -17.19 -31.55 19.62
N SER A 557 -17.71 -31.23 18.43
CA SER A 557 -19.13 -31.40 18.08
C SER A 557 -20.11 -30.81 19.11
N GLN A 558 -19.70 -29.76 19.83
CA GLN A 558 -20.54 -29.10 20.81
C GLN A 558 -21.55 -28.17 20.13
N PRO A 559 -22.72 -27.94 20.74
CA PRO A 559 -23.63 -26.88 20.31
C PRO A 559 -22.93 -25.52 20.34
N LEU A 560 -23.39 -24.61 19.49
CA LEU A 560 -22.96 -23.22 19.55
C LEU A 560 -23.31 -22.63 20.92
N GLU A 561 -22.38 -21.88 21.52
CA GLU A 561 -22.65 -21.17 22.77
C GLU A 561 -23.86 -20.22 22.60
N GLN A 562 -24.65 -20.10 23.67
CA GLN A 562 -25.91 -19.37 23.63
C GLN A 562 -25.71 -17.89 23.26
N GLU A 563 -24.62 -17.27 23.71
CA GLU A 563 -24.28 -15.88 23.38
C GLU A 563 -24.11 -15.67 21.87
N HIS A 564 -23.31 -16.51 21.20
CA HIS A 564 -23.08 -16.44 19.75
C HIS A 564 -24.35 -16.72 18.96
N ARG A 565 -25.17 -17.66 19.45
CA ARG A 565 -26.47 -17.97 18.86
C ARG A 565 -27.41 -16.75 18.91
N GLU A 566 -27.54 -16.12 20.07
CA GLU A 566 -28.40 -14.95 20.27
C GLU A 566 -27.92 -13.75 19.45
N ARG A 567 -26.61 -13.58 19.30
CA ARG A 567 -26.02 -12.53 18.46
C ARG A 567 -26.39 -12.71 16.99
N ILE A 568 -26.17 -13.91 16.44
CA ILE A 568 -26.53 -14.21 15.03
C ILE A 568 -28.04 -14.10 14.83
N LEU A 569 -28.86 -14.53 15.78
CA LEU A 569 -30.32 -14.40 15.69
C LEU A 569 -30.75 -12.94 15.69
N THR A 570 -30.19 -12.12 16.56
CA THR A 570 -30.46 -10.69 16.61
C THR A 570 -30.10 -10.01 15.28
N ALA A 571 -28.90 -10.27 14.77
CA ALA A 571 -28.42 -9.75 13.50
C ALA A 571 -29.25 -10.24 12.29
N SER A 572 -29.83 -11.44 12.37
CA SER A 572 -30.65 -12.03 11.30
C SER A 572 -32.00 -11.34 11.07
N ARG A 573 -32.41 -10.44 11.98
CA ARG A 573 -33.67 -9.70 11.87
C ARG A 573 -33.62 -8.61 10.79
N CYS A 574 -32.44 -8.22 10.34
CA CYS A 574 -32.26 -7.25 9.26
C CYS A 574 -32.73 -7.81 7.90
N PRO A 575 -33.10 -6.95 6.93
CA PRO A 575 -33.66 -7.38 5.65
C PRO A 575 -32.73 -8.25 4.79
N SER A 576 -31.41 -8.08 4.92
CA SER A 576 -30.41 -8.79 4.11
C SER A 576 -29.55 -9.74 4.95
N LEU A 577 -29.92 -11.02 4.94
CA LEU A 577 -29.09 -12.10 5.51
C LEU A 577 -27.78 -12.26 4.74
N ALA A 578 -27.73 -11.84 3.46
CA ALA A 578 -26.50 -11.79 2.69
C ALA A 578 -25.43 -10.89 3.34
N ARG A 579 -25.80 -9.73 3.90
CA ARG A 579 -24.83 -8.83 4.57
C ARG A 579 -24.23 -9.48 5.82
N LEU A 580 -25.06 -10.17 6.62
CA LEU A 580 -24.60 -10.91 7.80
C LEU A 580 -23.69 -12.09 7.40
N ALA A 581 -24.08 -12.84 6.37
CA ALA A 581 -23.25 -13.92 5.82
C ALA A 581 -21.88 -13.39 5.35
N ASP A 582 -21.87 -12.25 4.67
CA ASP A 582 -20.65 -11.63 4.16
C ASP A 582 -19.75 -11.10 5.29
N THR A 583 -20.35 -10.55 6.34
CA THR A 583 -19.64 -10.14 7.57
C THR A 583 -19.00 -11.35 8.25
N LEU A 584 -19.71 -12.47 8.40
CA LEU A 584 -19.14 -13.70 8.98
C LEU A 584 -18.03 -14.32 8.11
N ILE A 585 -18.17 -14.31 6.78
CA ILE A 585 -17.10 -14.74 5.89
C ILE A 585 -15.86 -13.87 6.13
N LEU A 586 -16.00 -12.55 6.08
CA LEU A 586 -14.88 -11.64 6.28
C LEU A 586 -14.25 -11.78 7.67
N ALA A 587 -15.05 -11.87 8.73
CA ALA A 587 -14.58 -12.07 10.09
C ALA A 587 -13.68 -13.31 10.20
N ARG A 588 -14.08 -14.42 9.56
CA ARG A 588 -13.27 -15.63 9.48
C ARG A 588 -11.95 -15.38 8.75
N TRP A 589 -11.97 -14.69 7.62
CA TRP A 589 -10.75 -14.38 6.85
C TRP A 589 -9.80 -13.46 7.61
N LEU A 590 -10.33 -12.45 8.31
CA LEU A 590 -9.54 -11.57 9.17
C LEU A 590 -8.99 -12.35 10.38
N SER A 591 -9.71 -13.34 10.92
CA SER A 591 -9.19 -14.13 12.05
C SER A 591 -8.02 -15.07 11.70
N ALA A 592 -7.82 -15.37 10.41
CA ALA A 592 -6.97 -16.47 9.96
C ALA A 592 -5.47 -16.21 10.19
N ARG A 593 -4.81 -17.16 10.86
CA ARG A 593 -3.36 -17.19 11.08
C ARG A 593 -2.69 -18.35 10.35
N THR A 594 -3.42 -19.43 10.12
CA THR A 594 -2.99 -20.62 9.39
C THR A 594 -3.87 -20.89 8.18
N ALA A 595 -3.34 -21.58 7.17
CA ALA A 595 -4.13 -21.97 5.99
C ALA A 595 -5.36 -22.83 6.35
N ALA A 596 -5.28 -23.60 7.45
CA ALA A 596 -6.36 -24.43 7.94
C ALA A 596 -7.57 -23.61 8.41
N ASP A 597 -7.35 -22.41 8.96
CA ASP A 597 -8.43 -21.51 9.43
C ASP A 597 -9.38 -21.12 8.30
N LEU A 598 -8.82 -20.96 7.08
CA LEU A 598 -9.58 -20.66 5.86
C LEU A 598 -10.30 -21.88 5.28
N GLY A 599 -10.03 -23.10 5.80
CA GLY A 599 -10.64 -24.34 5.32
C GLY A 599 -10.21 -24.70 3.90
N VAL A 600 -9.12 -24.08 3.43
CA VAL A 600 -8.42 -24.48 2.22
C VAL A 600 -7.61 -25.71 2.62
N ARG A 601 -8.24 -26.88 2.60
CA ARG A 601 -7.47 -28.12 2.53
C ARG A 601 -6.79 -28.10 1.19
N ASP A 602 -5.45 -28.12 1.20
CA ASP A 602 -4.63 -28.28 0.02
C ASP A 602 -5.25 -29.33 -0.91
N GLN A 603 -5.61 -28.91 -2.12
CA GLN A 603 -5.93 -29.80 -3.22
C GLN A 603 -4.66 -30.15 -3.97
#